data_AF-A0A8E0ITT8-F1
#
_entry.id   AF-A0A8E0ITT8-F1
#
_cell.length_a   1.000
_cell.length_b   1.000
_cell.length_c   1.000
_cell.angle_alpha   90.00
_cell.angle_beta   90.00
_cell.angle_gamma   90.00
#
_symmetry.space_group_name_H-M   'P 1'
#
loop_
_entity.id
_entity.type
_entity.pdbx_description
1 polymer ?
#
loop_
_entity_poly.entity_id
_entity_poly.type
_entity_poly.pdbx_seq_one_letter_code
_entity_poly.pdbx_strand_id
1 'polypeptide(L)'
;NYDLRLVQPNTAAIDTAGLHTIEHLLASLLRDRMDGVIDCSPFGCRTGFHLITWGEHSTTEVAKALKSSLEAIANDITWDDVPGVDIKSCGNYKDHSLFSAKEWAKLILSRGISNDPYTRQVV
;
A
#
# COMPACT_ATOMS: atom_id res chain seq x y z
N ASN A 1 -5.89 5.34 -13.15
CA ASN A 1 -6.59 4.39 -12.27
C ASN A 1 -5.86 3.06 -12.32
N TYR A 2 -5.40 2.54 -11.19
CA TYR A 2 -4.64 1.29 -11.09
C TYR A 2 -5.21 0.38 -10.00
N ASP A 3 -5.15 -0.91 -10.25
CA ASP A 3 -5.41 -1.98 -9.27
C ASP A 3 -4.10 -2.38 -8.63
N LEU A 4 -3.87 -1.95 -7.38
CA LEU A 4 -2.72 -2.37 -6.60
C LEU A 4 -3.09 -3.65 -5.83
N ARG A 5 -3.05 -4.79 -6.52
CA ARG A 5 -3.41 -6.08 -5.93
C ARG A 5 -2.27 -6.63 -5.08
N LEU A 6 -2.47 -6.65 -3.76
CA LEU A 6 -1.45 -7.06 -2.79
C LEU A 6 -1.55 -8.55 -2.43
N VAL A 7 -2.76 -9.09 -2.39
CA VAL A 7 -3.00 -10.51 -2.08
C VAL A 7 -3.96 -11.14 -3.09
N GLN A 8 -3.81 -12.45 -3.25
CA GLN A 8 -4.56 -13.22 -4.22
C GLN A 8 -6.08 -13.23 -3.88
N PRO A 9 -6.95 -12.78 -4.80
CA PRO A 9 -8.40 -12.76 -4.58
C PRO A 9 -8.96 -14.10 -4.10
N ASN A 10 -9.89 -14.06 -3.14
CA ASN A 10 -10.58 -15.21 -2.56
C ASN A 10 -9.67 -16.23 -1.84
N THR A 11 -8.41 -15.88 -1.55
CA THR A 11 -7.48 -16.75 -0.80
C THR A 11 -6.97 -16.11 0.48
N ALA A 12 -6.89 -14.78 0.53
CA ALA A 12 -6.45 -14.02 1.69
C ALA A 12 -7.11 -12.63 1.70
N ALA A 13 -7.12 -12.02 2.88
CA ALA A 13 -7.53 -10.64 3.09
C ALA A 13 -6.66 -10.04 4.21
N ILE A 14 -6.29 -8.77 4.05
CA ILE A 14 -5.49 -8.03 5.03
C ILE A 14 -6.41 -7.62 6.20
N ASP A 15 -5.99 -7.79 7.45
CA ASP A 15 -6.71 -7.31 8.63
C ASP A 15 -6.85 -5.78 8.60
N THR A 16 -7.90 -5.26 9.22
CA THR A 16 -8.25 -3.84 9.14
C THR A 16 -7.14 -2.95 9.70
N ALA A 17 -6.58 -3.31 10.85
CA ALA A 17 -5.52 -2.55 11.49
C ALA A 17 -4.27 -2.42 10.62
N GLY A 18 -3.82 -3.52 10.01
CA GLY A 18 -2.71 -3.51 9.05
C GLY A 18 -3.03 -2.73 7.78
N LEU A 19 -4.20 -2.96 7.18
CA LEU A 19 -4.63 -2.30 5.94
C LEU A 19 -4.74 -0.78 6.11
N HIS A 20 -5.35 -0.33 7.20
CA HIS A 20 -5.53 1.09 7.54
C HIS A 20 -4.19 1.78 7.84
N THR A 21 -3.25 1.08 8.49
CA THR A 21 -1.90 1.62 8.69
C THR A 21 -1.13 1.72 7.37
N ILE A 22 -1.27 0.72 6.48
CA ILE A 22 -0.69 0.77 5.12
C ILE A 22 -1.31 1.91 4.32
N GLU A 23 -2.62 2.16 4.42
CA GLU A 23 -3.31 3.29 3.77
C GLU A 23 -2.66 4.63 4.13
N HIS A 24 -2.50 4.91 5.42
CA HIS A 24 -1.89 6.14 5.91
C HIS A 24 -0.45 6.32 5.39
N LEU A 25 0.33 5.24 5.37
CA LEU A 25 1.71 5.26 4.88
C LEU A 25 1.77 5.41 3.36
N LEU A 26 0.95 4.70 2.59
CA LEU A 26 0.92 4.79 1.13
C LEU A 26 0.48 6.18 0.66
N ALA A 27 -0.44 6.84 1.38
CA ALA A 27 -0.84 8.21 1.08
C ALA A 27 0.34 9.19 1.11
N SER A 28 1.30 9.01 2.02
CA SER A 28 2.54 9.81 2.04
C SER A 28 3.56 9.29 1.03
N LEU A 29 3.92 8.00 1.14
CA LEU A 29 5.07 7.43 0.43
C LEU A 29 4.91 7.43 -1.09
N LEU A 30 3.68 7.26 -1.61
CA LEU A 30 3.45 7.32 -3.05
C LEU A 30 3.61 8.74 -3.60
N ARG A 31 3.29 9.78 -2.82
CA ARG A 31 3.47 11.19 -3.23
C ARG A 31 4.95 11.59 -3.31
N ASP A 32 5.81 10.93 -2.56
CA ASP A 32 7.27 11.11 -2.66
C ASP A 32 7.89 10.37 -3.86
N ARG A 33 7.16 9.40 -4.44
CA ARG A 33 7.69 8.46 -5.44
C ARG A 33 7.06 8.61 -6.82
N MET A 34 5.94 9.30 -6.91
CA MET A 34 5.21 9.53 -8.16
C MET A 34 4.48 10.87 -8.09
N ASP A 35 4.55 11.60 -9.19
CA ASP A 35 3.75 12.80 -9.38
C ASP A 35 2.29 12.46 -9.64
N GLY A 36 1.41 13.43 -9.40
CA GLY A 36 0.02 13.34 -9.84
C GLY A 36 -0.87 12.38 -9.04
N VAL A 37 -0.43 11.83 -7.89
CA VAL A 37 -1.30 11.00 -7.03
C VAL A 37 -2.49 11.81 -6.52
N ILE A 38 -3.70 11.39 -6.92
CA ILE A 38 -4.97 11.96 -6.47
C ILE A 38 -5.41 11.28 -5.18
N ASP A 39 -5.56 9.95 -5.22
CA ASP A 39 -6.08 9.14 -4.13
C ASP A 39 -5.49 7.72 -4.14
N CYS A 40 -5.36 7.10 -2.97
CA CYS A 40 -4.95 5.71 -2.82
C CYS A 40 -5.75 5.04 -1.69
N SER A 41 -6.98 4.61 -2.01
CA SER A 41 -7.92 4.05 -1.04
C SER A 41 -7.95 2.51 -1.05
N PRO A 42 -8.19 1.85 0.09
CA PRO A 42 -8.25 0.39 0.17
C PRO A 42 -9.45 -0.18 -0.58
N PHE A 43 -9.29 -1.37 -1.15
CA PHE A 43 -10.43 -2.14 -1.65
C PHE A 43 -11.32 -2.59 -0.49
N GLY A 44 -12.64 -2.53 -0.67
CA GLY A 44 -13.59 -3.10 0.30
C GLY A 44 -13.42 -4.61 0.53
N CYS A 45 -12.86 -5.34 -0.44
CA CYS A 45 -12.51 -6.76 -0.29
C CYS A 45 -11.20 -6.99 0.48
N ARG A 46 -10.47 -5.92 0.86
CA ARG A 46 -9.23 -5.94 1.65
C ARG A 46 -8.07 -6.70 1.00
N THR A 47 -8.04 -6.77 -0.32
CA THR A 47 -6.97 -7.46 -1.05
C THR A 47 -5.95 -6.54 -1.73
N GLY A 48 -6.09 -5.21 -1.56
CA GLY A 48 -5.30 -4.23 -2.29
C GLY A 48 -5.88 -2.81 -2.19
N PHE A 49 -5.44 -1.94 -3.11
CA PHE A 49 -5.80 -0.52 -3.14
C PHE A 49 -6.17 -0.04 -4.56
N HIS A 50 -7.12 0.89 -4.63
CA HIS A 50 -7.36 1.70 -5.83
C HIS A 50 -6.43 2.91 -5.80
N LEU A 51 -5.54 3.02 -6.78
CA LEU A 51 -4.71 4.21 -6.97
C LEU A 51 -5.24 5.04 -8.15
N ILE A 52 -5.52 6.31 -7.89
CA ILE A 52 -5.97 7.29 -8.88
C ILE A 52 -4.88 8.35 -9.04
N THR A 53 -4.51 8.64 -10.28
CA THR A 53 -3.46 9.61 -10.62
C THR A 53 -3.90 10.50 -11.77
N TRP A 54 -3.33 11.70 -11.84
CA TRP A 54 -3.28 12.50 -13.07
C TRP A 54 -2.26 11.91 -14.05
N GLY A 55 -2.43 12.20 -15.34
CA GLY A 55 -1.52 11.74 -16.39
C GLY A 55 -1.56 10.23 -16.65
N GLU A 56 -0.63 9.78 -17.50
CA GLU A 56 -0.45 8.37 -17.85
C GLU A 56 0.88 7.88 -17.26
N HIS A 57 0.81 6.98 -16.27
CA HIS A 57 1.97 6.25 -15.77
C HIS A 57 1.94 4.81 -16.30
N SER A 58 3.09 4.27 -16.66
CA SER A 58 3.20 2.85 -16.98
C SER A 58 2.96 1.99 -15.73
N THR A 59 2.48 0.76 -15.92
CA THR A 59 2.33 -0.19 -14.80
C THR A 59 3.68 -0.50 -14.14
N THR A 60 4.77 -0.43 -14.89
CA THR A 60 6.14 -0.59 -14.36
C THR A 60 6.52 0.53 -13.41
N GLU A 61 6.21 1.79 -13.72
CA GLU A 61 6.48 2.93 -12.81
C GLU A 61 5.66 2.79 -11.53
N VAL A 62 4.36 2.50 -11.66
CA VAL A 62 3.47 2.28 -10.52
C VAL A 62 3.94 1.10 -9.65
N ALA A 63 4.33 -0.01 -10.27
CA ALA A 63 4.82 -1.18 -9.56
C ALA A 63 6.14 -0.91 -8.81
N LYS A 64 7.06 -0.13 -9.39
CA LYS A 64 8.29 0.31 -8.72
C LYS A 64 8.00 1.25 -7.55
N ALA A 65 7.09 2.22 -7.71
CA ALA A 65 6.68 3.12 -6.64
C ALA A 65 6.03 2.33 -5.48
N LEU A 66 5.12 1.41 -5.78
CA LEU A 66 4.50 0.54 -4.78
C LEU A 66 5.54 -0.33 -4.07
N LYS A 67 6.43 -0.99 -4.82
CA LYS A 67 7.49 -1.83 -4.26
C LYS A 67 8.38 -1.03 -3.29
N SER A 68 8.86 0.14 -3.71
CA SER A 68 9.70 1.00 -2.87
C SER A 68 8.96 1.51 -1.63
N SER A 69 7.66 1.80 -1.73
CA SER A 69 6.84 2.15 -0.55
C SER A 69 6.71 0.98 0.41
N LEU A 70 6.46 -0.23 -0.09
CA LEU A 70 6.38 -1.43 0.75
C LEU A 70 7.73 -1.78 1.40
N GLU A 71 8.85 -1.56 0.70
CA GLU A 71 10.20 -1.73 1.25
C GLU A 71 10.43 -0.77 2.43
N ALA A 72 10.05 0.50 2.29
CA ALA A 72 10.12 1.47 3.37
C ALA A 72 9.24 1.08 4.56
N ILE A 73 7.98 0.68 4.31
CA ILE A 73 7.06 0.20 5.35
C ILE A 73 7.70 -0.97 6.10
N ALA A 74 8.22 -1.97 5.38
CA ALA A 74 8.81 -3.17 5.95
C ALA A 74 10.01 -2.89 6.84
N ASN A 75 10.92 -2.00 6.41
CA ASN A 75 12.26 -1.90 6.98
C ASN A 75 12.53 -0.59 7.73
N ASP A 76 12.02 0.53 7.25
CA ASP A 76 12.50 1.86 7.67
C ASP A 76 11.50 2.58 8.59
N ILE A 77 10.21 2.42 8.33
CA ILE A 77 9.13 3.12 9.06
C ILE A 77 9.10 2.73 10.54
N THR A 78 9.04 3.72 11.42
CA THR A 78 8.75 3.58 12.84
C THR A 78 7.33 4.07 13.15
N TRP A 79 6.89 3.96 14.41
CA TRP A 79 5.55 4.41 14.79
C TRP A 79 5.36 5.91 14.59
N ASP A 80 6.39 6.70 14.86
CA ASP A 80 6.35 8.16 14.75
C ASP A 80 6.23 8.64 13.29
N ASP A 81 6.54 7.77 12.33
CA ASP A 81 6.42 8.05 10.90
C ASP A 81 5.01 7.77 10.35
N VAL A 82 4.11 7.15 11.13
CA VAL A 82 2.74 6.87 10.68
C VAL A 82 1.89 8.14 10.84
N PRO A 83 1.48 8.80 9.74
CA PRO A 83 0.75 10.06 9.86
C PRO A 83 -0.65 9.81 10.41
N GLY A 84 -1.19 10.77 11.16
CA GLY A 84 -2.61 10.83 11.46
C GLY A 84 -3.15 9.77 12.42
N VAL A 85 -2.36 9.18 13.31
CA VAL A 85 -2.78 8.09 14.22
C VAL A 85 -3.47 8.54 15.53
N ASP A 86 -3.87 9.80 15.65
CA ASP A 86 -4.56 10.32 16.84
C ASP A 86 -6.08 10.51 16.65
N ILE A 87 -6.78 10.71 17.77
CA ILE A 87 -8.25 10.83 17.82
C ILE A 87 -8.81 12.02 17.03
N LYS A 88 -8.01 13.06 16.79
CA LYS A 88 -8.42 14.26 16.05
C LYS A 88 -8.16 14.11 14.56
N SER A 89 -7.13 13.35 14.19
CA SER A 89 -6.67 13.21 12.81
C SER A 89 -7.19 11.96 12.08
N CYS A 90 -7.71 10.95 12.80
CA CYS A 90 -8.22 9.73 12.20
C CYS A 90 -9.60 9.31 12.75
N GLY A 91 -10.50 8.96 11.83
CA GLY A 91 -11.86 8.52 12.14
C GLY A 91 -11.95 7.21 12.92
N ASN A 92 -10.88 6.39 12.89
CA ASN A 92 -10.77 5.17 13.70
C ASN A 92 -9.33 4.95 14.20
N TYR A 93 -8.78 5.93 14.92
CA TYR A 93 -7.38 5.94 15.37
C TYR A 93 -6.94 4.73 16.22
N LYS A 94 -7.89 3.96 16.79
CA LYS A 94 -7.60 2.77 17.58
C LYS A 94 -7.30 1.53 16.72
N ASP A 95 -7.71 1.53 15.46
CA ASP A 95 -7.55 0.41 14.53
C ASP A 95 -6.29 0.59 13.67
N HIS A 96 -5.14 0.78 14.32
CA HIS A 96 -3.84 0.82 13.66
C HIS A 96 -2.94 -0.28 14.21
N SER A 97 -2.08 -0.85 13.35
CA SER A 97 -1.07 -1.84 13.71
C SER A 97 0.10 -1.75 12.76
N LEU A 98 1.16 -1.05 13.18
CA LEU A 98 2.41 -1.00 12.41
C LEU A 98 3.08 -2.38 12.34
N PHE A 99 2.93 -3.21 13.37
CA PHE A 99 3.37 -4.60 13.32
C PHE A 99 2.70 -5.34 12.15
N SER A 100 1.37 -5.29 12.04
CA SER A 100 0.65 -5.93 10.95
C SER A 100 1.06 -5.36 9.58
N ALA A 101 1.17 -4.03 9.47
CA ALA A 101 1.59 -3.37 8.23
C ALA A 101 2.99 -3.86 7.76
N LYS A 102 3.95 -3.97 8.68
CA LYS A 102 5.30 -4.47 8.40
C LYS A 102 5.31 -5.91 7.93
N GLU A 103 4.58 -6.79 8.63
CA GLU A 103 4.56 -8.21 8.28
C GLU A 103 3.85 -8.46 6.94
N TRP A 104 2.78 -7.72 6.65
CA TRP A 104 2.15 -7.76 5.33
C TRP A 104 3.09 -7.25 4.24
N ALA A 105 3.75 -6.11 4.45
CA ALA A 105 4.69 -5.56 3.48
C ALA A 105 5.81 -6.56 3.14
N LYS A 106 6.42 -7.18 4.17
CA LYS A 106 7.43 -8.25 3.98
C LYS A 106 6.87 -9.44 3.21
N LEU A 107 5.69 -9.93 3.57
CA LEU A 107 5.06 -11.07 2.91
C LEU A 107 4.79 -10.76 1.42
N ILE A 108 4.27 -9.58 1.11
CA ILE A 108 3.98 -9.16 -0.26
C ILE A 108 5.29 -9.04 -1.06
N LEU A 109 6.31 -8.39 -0.50
CA LEU A 109 7.62 -8.26 -1.13
C LEU A 109 8.29 -9.60 -1.38
N SER A 110 8.19 -10.55 -0.44
CA SER A 110 8.75 -11.90 -0.59
C SER A 110 8.14 -12.67 -1.78
N ARG A 111 6.91 -12.33 -2.16
CA ARG A 111 6.23 -12.90 -3.33
C ARG A 111 6.61 -12.18 -4.62
N GLY A 112 7.08 -10.93 -4.55
CA GLY A 112 7.46 -10.09 -5.69
C GLY A 112 6.27 -9.35 -6.32
N ILE A 113 6.49 -8.09 -6.72
CA ILE A 113 5.49 -7.23 -7.36
C ILE A 113 5.57 -7.40 -8.88
N SER A 114 4.47 -7.83 -9.50
CA SER A 114 4.38 -7.95 -10.97
C SER A 114 3.81 -6.66 -11.57
N ASN A 115 4.34 -6.24 -12.71
CA ASN A 115 3.73 -5.16 -13.51
C ASN A 115 2.67 -5.67 -14.52
N ASP A 116 2.46 -6.98 -14.59
CA ASP A 116 1.43 -7.65 -15.40
C ASP A 116 0.56 -8.56 -14.50
N PRO A 117 -0.79 -8.52 -14.64
CA PRO A 117 -1.70 -9.26 -13.77
C PRO A 117 -1.86 -10.75 -14.15
N TYR A 118 -1.42 -11.18 -15.33
CA TYR A 118 -1.63 -12.53 -15.85
C TYR A 118 -0.34 -13.34 -15.95
N THR A 119 0.78 -12.66 -16.20
CA THR A 119 2.12 -13.23 -16.34
C THR A 119 3.02 -12.67 -15.25
N ARG A 120 3.77 -13.53 -14.55
CA ARG A 120 4.69 -13.08 -13.50
C ARG A 120 5.89 -12.35 -14.10
N GLN A 121 5.86 -11.02 -14.03
CA GLN A 121 6.93 -10.12 -14.49
C GLN A 121 7.36 -9.22 -13.31
N VAL A 122 8.23 -9.78 -12.45
CA VAL A 122 8.62 -9.11 -11.21
C VAL A 122 9.54 -7.92 -11.49
N VAL A 123 9.20 -6.77 -10.92
CA VAL A 123 10.02 -5.55 -10.93
C VAL A 123 10.73 -5.33 -9.59
#